data_AF-A0A3C1KSM9-F1
#
_entry.id   AF-A0A3C1KSM9-F1
#
_cell.length_a   1.000
_cell.length_b   1.000
_cell.length_c   1.000
_cell.angle_alpha   90.00
_cell.angle_beta   90.00
_cell.angle_gamma   90.00
#
_symmetry.space_group_name_H-M   'P 1'
#
loop_
_entity.id
_entity.type
_entity.pdbx_description
1 polymer ?
#
loop_
_entity_poly.entity_id
_entity_poly.type
_entity_poly.pdbx_seq_one_letter_code
_entity_poly.pdbx_strand_id
1 'polypeptide(L)'
;MRVINAAPQAMMALKKELSMSRNDRSFFGWAQPRWVTTVLVALDRSWKPLLVIASSLYAYSMGVFPLAESRGDWQHIQGVWTRWQPLNVSVLALLSSVFLYRAATARERQREKREFQAAIAALPSMLSELHGFARAAFEELRKAFKDSKTREADHTPLNLSPDPSMPSNAMPNAPVGFTSVFADCIRHSDSDELARELSDILAMSQIFSARLERLYTEPPISENLFQIELVHRMYDLGEMMVFVNRLWDIARDIGDRRDGPISLDEFNSAYLSGDVVPESFNATSGLTLESITKKRVGSEEVPQFRFKK
;
A
#
# COMPACT_ATOMS: atom_id res chain seq x y z
N MET A 1 49.25 10.14 23.47
CA MET A 1 48.11 9.49 24.16
C MET A 1 46.86 10.41 24.21
N ARG A 2 46.31 10.82 23.05
CA ARG A 2 45.08 11.66 22.98
C ARG A 2 44.09 11.27 21.85
N VAL A 3 44.29 10.12 21.21
CA VAL A 3 43.52 9.73 20.00
C VAL A 3 42.36 8.75 20.31
N ILE A 4 42.29 8.18 21.52
CA ILE A 4 41.35 7.08 21.81
C ILE A 4 39.92 7.58 22.18
N ASN A 5 39.73 8.87 22.50
CA ASN A 5 38.42 9.39 22.92
C ASN A 5 37.58 10.06 21.80
N ALA A 6 38.07 10.10 20.55
CA ALA A 6 37.36 10.77 19.45
C ALA A 6 36.21 9.94 18.85
N ALA A 7 36.34 8.60 18.84
CA ALA A 7 35.36 7.71 18.21
C ALA A 7 33.98 7.70 18.91
N PRO A 8 33.87 7.69 20.25
CA PRO A 8 32.56 7.74 20.92
C PRO A 8 31.84 9.08 20.72
N GLN A 9 32.59 10.19 20.68
CA GLN A 9 32.02 11.53 20.48
C GLN A 9 31.56 11.74 19.04
N ALA A 10 32.33 11.26 18.06
CA ALA A 10 31.89 11.24 16.66
C ALA A 10 30.62 10.39 16.48
N MET A 11 30.53 9.24 17.15
CA MET A 11 29.34 8.37 17.07
C MET A 11 28.11 8.96 17.77
N MET A 12 28.27 9.72 18.87
CA MET A 12 27.17 10.47 19.49
C MET A 12 26.71 11.66 18.65
N ALA A 13 27.64 12.40 18.02
CA ALA A 13 27.32 13.52 17.13
C ALA A 13 26.53 13.02 15.89
N LEU A 14 26.97 11.92 15.29
CA LEU A 14 26.31 11.30 14.15
C LEU A 14 24.93 10.73 14.52
N LYS A 15 24.77 10.20 15.74
CA LYS A 15 23.46 9.76 16.26
C LYS A 15 22.52 10.93 16.53
N LYS A 16 23.05 12.08 16.97
CA LYS A 16 22.28 13.32 17.20
C LYS A 16 21.81 13.93 15.88
N GLU A 17 22.68 14.02 14.87
CA GLU A 17 22.31 14.49 13.51
C GLU A 17 21.31 13.54 12.83
N LEU A 18 21.50 12.22 12.91
CA LEU A 18 20.54 11.25 12.37
C LEU A 18 19.20 11.27 13.10
N SER A 19 19.17 11.67 14.37
CA SER A 19 17.92 11.84 15.13
C SER A 19 17.18 13.14 14.78
N MET A 20 17.92 14.23 14.48
CA MET A 20 17.34 15.50 14.04
C MET A 20 16.80 15.42 12.60
N SER A 21 17.44 14.65 11.73
CA SER A 21 16.96 14.38 10.35
C SER A 21 15.66 13.57 10.29
N ARG A 22 15.21 12.97 11.40
CA ARG A 22 14.01 12.11 11.42
C ARG A 22 12.69 12.89 11.39
N ASN A 23 12.69 14.18 11.75
CA ASN A 23 11.47 15.00 11.82
C ASN A 23 11.14 15.75 10.52
N ASP A 24 12.07 15.82 9.56
CA ASP A 24 11.89 16.51 8.26
C ASP A 24 11.67 15.57 7.07
N ARG A 25 11.56 14.25 7.29
CA ARG A 25 11.34 13.28 6.19
C ARG A 25 9.91 13.26 5.65
N SER A 26 9.00 14.09 6.15
CA SER A 26 7.70 14.32 5.51
C SER A 26 7.79 15.24 4.29
N PHE A 27 8.93 15.92 4.04
CA PHE A 27 9.06 16.90 2.96
C PHE A 27 9.76 16.40 1.69
N PHE A 28 10.43 15.24 1.72
CA PHE A 28 11.11 14.66 0.55
C PHE A 28 10.48 13.31 0.15
N GLY A 29 9.20 13.33 -0.20
CA GLY A 29 8.53 12.26 -0.94
C GLY A 29 8.96 12.18 -2.41
N TRP A 30 10.26 12.35 -2.71
CA TRP A 30 10.77 12.10 -4.04
C TRP A 30 10.95 10.59 -4.18
N ALA A 31 10.06 9.97 -4.94
CA ALA A 31 10.31 8.65 -5.49
C ALA A 31 11.73 8.64 -6.08
N GLN A 32 12.63 7.87 -5.48
CA GLN A 32 13.99 7.74 -5.99
C GLN A 32 13.86 7.37 -7.47
N PRO A 33 14.49 8.13 -8.39
CA PRO A 33 14.34 7.88 -9.82
C PRO A 33 14.62 6.41 -10.12
N ARG A 34 13.82 5.77 -10.97
CA ARG A 34 14.00 4.34 -11.35
C ARG A 34 15.42 4.02 -11.82
N TRP A 35 16.15 5.00 -12.34
CA TRP A 35 17.55 4.82 -12.73
C TRP A 35 18.48 4.67 -11.52
N VAL A 36 18.21 5.31 -10.38
CA VAL A 36 19.01 5.18 -9.16
C VAL A 36 18.91 3.75 -8.61
N THR A 37 17.72 3.18 -8.54
CA THR A 37 17.55 1.78 -8.10
C THR A 37 18.17 0.80 -9.08
N THR A 38 18.02 1.03 -10.38
CA THR A 38 18.67 0.20 -11.42
C THR A 38 20.19 0.27 -11.34
N VAL A 39 20.75 1.47 -11.17
CA VAL A 39 22.19 1.68 -11.00
C VAL A 39 22.67 1.02 -9.71
N LEU A 40 21.95 1.15 -8.59
CA LEU A 40 22.30 0.52 -7.32
C LEU A 40 22.24 -1.01 -7.37
N VAL A 41 21.25 -1.59 -8.07
CA VAL A 41 21.14 -3.05 -8.28
C VAL A 41 22.24 -3.55 -9.20
N ALA A 42 22.54 -2.81 -10.29
CA ALA A 42 23.66 -3.11 -11.16
C ALA A 42 25.00 -2.98 -10.41
N LEU A 43 25.13 -1.98 -9.53
CA LEU A 43 26.28 -1.82 -8.65
C LEU A 43 26.40 -3.01 -7.70
N ASP A 44 25.29 -3.45 -7.07
CA ASP A 44 25.24 -4.55 -6.10
C ASP A 44 25.57 -5.92 -6.73
N ARG A 45 25.33 -6.07 -8.04
CA ARG A 45 25.75 -7.26 -8.79
C ARG A 45 27.22 -7.20 -9.22
N SER A 46 27.77 -6.02 -9.45
CA SER A 46 29.09 -5.84 -10.10
C SER A 46 30.26 -5.62 -9.13
N TRP A 47 30.02 -5.16 -7.89
CA TRP A 47 31.10 -4.89 -6.91
C TRP A 47 31.76 -6.15 -6.32
N LYS A 48 31.05 -7.29 -6.26
CA LYS A 48 31.55 -8.54 -5.69
C LYS A 48 32.84 -9.05 -6.37
N PRO A 49 32.92 -9.19 -7.72
CA PRO A 49 34.15 -9.59 -8.38
C PRO A 49 35.27 -8.55 -8.21
N LEU A 50 34.94 -7.25 -8.18
CA LEU A 50 35.93 -6.19 -7.96
C LEU A 50 36.58 -6.29 -6.58
N LEU A 51 35.80 -6.59 -5.53
CA LEU A 51 36.33 -6.84 -4.20
C LEU A 51 37.21 -8.07 -4.14
N VAL A 52 36.85 -9.16 -4.84
CA VAL A 52 37.67 -10.37 -4.90
C VAL A 52 39.01 -10.07 -5.59
N ILE A 53 38.99 -9.36 -6.72
CA ILE A 53 40.21 -8.95 -7.43
C ILE A 53 41.06 -8.03 -6.55
N ALA A 54 40.47 -7.00 -5.94
CA ALA A 54 41.19 -6.06 -5.07
C ALA A 54 41.77 -6.74 -3.83
N SER A 55 41.03 -7.66 -3.20
CA SER A 55 41.52 -8.44 -2.05
C SER A 55 42.63 -9.39 -2.44
N SER A 56 42.54 -10.00 -3.62
CA SER A 56 43.57 -10.90 -4.16
C SER A 56 44.85 -10.13 -4.51
N LEU A 57 44.72 -8.97 -5.15
CA LEU A 57 45.84 -8.08 -5.45
C LEU A 57 46.50 -7.55 -4.19
N TYR A 58 45.70 -7.17 -3.18
CA TYR A 58 46.18 -6.74 -1.88
C TYR A 58 46.94 -7.87 -1.16
N ALA A 59 46.39 -9.09 -1.11
CA ALA A 59 47.06 -10.25 -0.51
C ALA A 59 48.37 -10.62 -1.24
N TYR A 60 48.37 -10.55 -2.58
CA TYR A 60 49.57 -10.76 -3.39
C TYR A 60 50.65 -9.71 -3.09
N SER A 61 50.27 -8.43 -3.07
CA SER A 61 51.18 -7.30 -2.81
C SER A 61 51.75 -7.31 -1.39
N MET A 62 51.00 -7.82 -0.40
CA MET A 62 51.42 -7.84 1.00
C MET A 62 52.20 -9.09 1.40
N GLY A 63 51.90 -10.24 0.80
CA GLY A 63 52.51 -11.51 1.16
C GLY A 63 53.50 -12.01 0.12
N VAL A 64 53.01 -12.22 -1.10
CA VAL A 64 53.76 -12.94 -2.14
C VAL A 64 54.90 -12.09 -2.69
N PHE A 65 54.64 -10.82 -3.00
CA PHE A 65 55.64 -9.94 -3.61
C PHE A 65 56.85 -9.65 -2.69
N PRO A 66 56.67 -9.24 -1.41
CA PRO A 66 57.80 -8.97 -0.52
C PRO A 66 58.61 -10.24 -0.19
N LEU A 67 57.96 -11.41 -0.13
CA LEU A 67 58.63 -12.69 0.09
C LEU A 67 59.53 -13.07 -1.09
N ALA A 68 59.06 -12.84 -2.32
CA ALA A 68 59.82 -13.11 -3.54
C ALA A 68 61.01 -12.16 -3.72
N GLU A 69 60.83 -10.86 -3.43
CA GLU A 69 61.87 -9.84 -3.60
C GLU A 69 62.97 -9.93 -2.53
N SER A 70 62.59 -10.19 -1.27
CA SER A 70 63.53 -10.23 -0.14
C SER A 70 64.39 -11.50 -0.05
N ARG A 71 64.11 -12.53 -0.86
CA ARG A 71 64.70 -13.89 -0.72
C ARG A 71 64.57 -14.45 0.71
N GLY A 72 63.54 -14.04 1.45
CA GLY A 72 63.31 -14.43 2.83
C GLY A 72 63.96 -13.53 3.89
N ASP A 73 64.51 -12.37 3.54
CA ASP A 73 64.97 -11.39 4.53
C ASP A 73 63.77 -10.80 5.30
N TRP A 74 63.66 -11.20 6.56
CA TRP A 74 62.59 -10.81 7.45
C TRP A 74 62.58 -9.30 7.76
N GLN A 75 63.75 -8.65 7.82
CA GLN A 75 63.83 -7.21 8.10
C GLN A 75 63.20 -6.40 6.96
N HIS A 76 63.46 -6.81 5.72
CA HIS A 76 62.83 -6.21 4.55
C HIS A 76 61.31 -6.36 4.56
N ILE A 77 60.80 -7.58 4.83
CA ILE A 77 59.35 -7.86 4.89
C ILE A 77 58.67 -6.98 5.96
N GLN A 78 59.25 -6.89 7.16
CA GLN A 78 58.73 -6.03 8.22
C GLN A 78 58.75 -4.54 7.83
N GLY A 79 59.78 -4.09 7.13
CA GLY A 79 59.87 -2.72 6.61
C GLY A 79 58.74 -2.38 5.64
N VAL A 80 58.46 -3.30 4.71
CA VAL A 80 57.32 -3.16 3.78
C VAL A 80 56.00 -3.10 4.55
N TRP A 81 55.75 -4.04 5.47
CA TRP A 81 54.51 -4.04 6.24
C TRP A 81 54.30 -2.78 7.08
N THR A 82 55.37 -2.29 7.72
CA THR A 82 55.32 -1.06 8.52
C THR A 82 54.97 0.16 7.66
N ARG A 83 55.52 0.24 6.44
CA ARG A 83 55.24 1.34 5.51
C ARG A 83 53.82 1.32 4.96
N TRP A 84 53.24 0.14 4.81
CA TRP A 84 51.87 -0.06 4.32
C TRP A 84 50.81 0.00 5.42
N GLN A 85 51.19 0.16 6.69
CA GLN A 85 50.27 0.25 7.84
C GLN A 85 49.10 1.25 7.64
N PRO A 86 49.29 2.48 7.11
CA PRO A 86 48.19 3.41 6.87
C PRO A 86 47.17 2.88 5.85
N LEU A 87 47.63 2.14 4.82
CA LEU A 87 46.73 1.51 3.86
C LEU A 87 45.88 0.44 4.53
N ASN A 88 46.48 -0.40 5.37
CA ASN A 88 45.75 -1.47 6.08
C ASN A 88 44.65 -0.89 6.97
N VAL A 89 44.99 0.17 7.72
CA VAL A 89 44.01 0.90 8.56
C VAL A 89 42.89 1.46 7.70
N SER A 90 43.20 2.01 6.52
CA SER A 90 42.21 2.56 5.60
C SER A 90 41.30 1.48 5.00
N VAL A 91 41.86 0.34 4.61
CA VAL A 91 41.09 -0.83 4.11
C VAL A 91 40.18 -1.39 5.21
N LEU A 92 40.67 -1.53 6.44
CA LEU A 92 39.85 -1.98 7.58
C LEU A 92 38.74 -0.99 7.90
N ALA A 93 39.03 0.31 7.85
CA ALA A 93 38.02 1.35 8.05
C ALA A 93 36.93 1.30 6.96
N LEU A 94 37.33 1.11 5.70
CA LEU A 94 36.40 0.94 4.58
C LEU A 94 35.55 -0.34 4.72
N LEU A 95 36.15 -1.47 5.10
CA LEU A 95 35.39 -2.70 5.35
C LEU A 95 34.38 -2.51 6.49
N SER A 96 34.80 -1.87 7.58
CA SER A 96 33.94 -1.56 8.73
C SER A 96 32.76 -0.69 8.32
N SER A 97 32.97 0.34 7.48
CA SER A 97 31.89 1.21 7.00
C SER A 97 30.89 0.46 6.11
N VAL A 98 31.36 -0.44 5.23
CA VAL A 98 30.50 -1.31 4.42
C VAL A 98 29.67 -2.24 5.30
N PHE A 99 30.28 -2.89 6.31
CA PHE A 99 29.56 -3.74 7.25
C PHE A 99 28.51 -2.96 8.04
N LEU A 100 28.86 -1.77 8.53
CA LEU A 100 27.94 -0.92 9.28
C LEU A 100 26.76 -0.48 8.41
N TYR A 101 27.00 -0.09 7.16
CA TYR A 101 25.95 0.25 6.21
C TYR A 101 25.02 -0.94 5.91
N ARG A 102 25.58 -2.14 5.67
CA ARG A 102 24.78 -3.36 5.46
C ARG A 102 23.96 -3.73 6.71
N ALA A 103 24.55 -3.60 7.89
CA ALA A 103 23.83 -3.84 9.15
C ALA A 103 22.72 -2.80 9.37
N ALA A 104 22.95 -1.54 9.04
CA ALA A 104 21.95 -0.48 9.15
C ALA A 104 20.76 -0.72 8.20
N THR A 105 21.04 -0.98 6.92
CA THR A 105 20.00 -1.27 5.91
C THR A 105 19.23 -2.56 6.21
N ALA A 106 19.90 -3.61 6.71
CA ALA A 106 19.22 -4.84 7.13
C ALA A 106 18.26 -4.60 8.32
N ARG A 107 18.65 -3.76 9.29
CA ARG A 107 17.79 -3.38 10.42
C ARG A 107 16.59 -2.55 9.98
N GLU A 108 16.77 -1.63 9.03
CA GLU A 108 15.69 -0.82 8.48
C GLU A 108 14.64 -1.69 7.80
N ARG A 109 15.07 -2.60 6.91
CA ARG A 109 14.17 -3.58 6.27
C ARG A 109 13.45 -4.48 7.27
N GLN A 110 14.16 -4.95 8.30
CA GLN A 110 13.52 -5.78 9.33
C GLN A 110 12.49 -4.98 10.14
N ARG A 111 12.72 -3.68 10.34
CA ARG A 111 11.77 -2.80 11.01
C ARG A 111 10.54 -2.54 10.14
N GLU A 112 10.72 -2.20 8.86
CA GLU A 112 9.63 -2.04 7.89
C GLU A 112 8.74 -3.29 7.86
N LYS A 113 9.34 -4.49 7.77
CA LYS A 113 8.59 -5.75 7.82
C LYS A 113 7.77 -5.95 9.09
N ARG A 114 8.29 -5.57 10.25
CA ARG A 114 7.56 -5.65 11.52
C ARG A 114 6.43 -4.62 11.59
N GLU A 115 6.67 -3.41 11.09
CA GLU A 115 5.67 -2.34 11.02
C GLU A 115 4.55 -2.73 10.04
N PHE A 116 4.88 -3.32 8.90
CA PHE A 116 3.92 -3.90 7.95
C PHE A 116 3.09 -5.03 8.57
N GLN A 117 3.75 -6.00 9.22
CA GLN A 117 3.05 -7.11 9.87
C GLN A 117 2.11 -6.63 10.98
N ALA A 118 2.51 -5.61 11.74
CA ALA A 118 1.66 -4.99 12.74
C ALA A 118 0.44 -4.28 12.11
N ALA A 119 0.63 -3.59 10.98
CA ALA A 119 -0.46 -2.95 10.25
C ALA A 119 -1.43 -3.99 9.66
N ILE A 120 -0.92 -5.07 9.06
CA ILE A 120 -1.74 -6.19 8.57
C ILE A 120 -2.55 -6.84 9.70
N ALA A 121 -1.98 -6.98 10.89
CA ALA A 121 -2.71 -7.56 12.02
C ALA A 121 -3.96 -6.75 12.43
N ALA A 122 -4.00 -5.45 12.11
CA ALA A 122 -5.19 -4.60 12.31
C ALA A 122 -6.19 -4.67 11.14
N LEU A 123 -5.78 -5.17 9.97
CA LEU A 123 -6.59 -5.20 8.76
C LEU A 123 -7.91 -5.98 8.91
N PRO A 124 -7.96 -7.19 9.52
CA PRO A 124 -9.22 -7.92 9.71
C PRO A 124 -10.30 -7.11 10.44
N SER A 125 -9.92 -6.35 11.47
CA SER A 125 -10.84 -5.50 12.21
C SER A 125 -11.42 -4.41 11.32
N MET A 126 -10.57 -3.76 10.52
CA MET A 126 -10.98 -2.70 9.60
C MET A 126 -11.82 -3.22 8.44
N LEU A 127 -11.51 -4.40 7.90
CA LEU A 127 -12.32 -5.04 6.87
C LEU A 127 -13.72 -5.39 7.42
N SER A 128 -13.81 -5.80 8.69
CA SER A 128 -15.10 -6.02 9.35
C SER A 128 -15.92 -4.73 9.47
N GLU A 129 -15.28 -3.60 9.81
CA GLU A 129 -15.95 -2.30 9.86
C GLU A 129 -16.43 -1.83 8.48
N LEU A 130 -15.59 -1.97 7.45
CA LEU A 130 -15.96 -1.65 6.06
C LEU A 130 -17.11 -2.51 5.57
N HIS A 131 -17.11 -3.80 5.90
CA HIS A 131 -18.21 -4.70 5.57
C HIS A 131 -19.50 -4.29 6.31
N GLY A 132 -19.40 -3.85 7.57
CA GLY A 132 -20.53 -3.32 8.33
C GLY A 132 -21.11 -2.06 7.69
N PHE A 133 -20.25 -1.11 7.32
CA PHE A 133 -20.61 0.11 6.59
C PHE A 133 -21.31 -0.23 5.27
N ALA A 134 -20.73 -1.12 4.45
CA ALA A 134 -21.28 -1.50 3.17
C ALA A 134 -22.66 -2.18 3.31
N ARG A 135 -22.84 -3.04 4.30
CA ARG A 135 -24.13 -3.66 4.58
C ARG A 135 -25.20 -2.63 4.92
N ALA A 136 -24.88 -1.65 5.78
CA ALA A 136 -25.80 -0.58 6.13
C ALA A 136 -26.12 0.30 4.90
N ALA A 137 -25.14 0.60 4.05
CA ALA A 137 -25.35 1.35 2.82
C ALA A 137 -26.24 0.59 1.82
N PHE A 138 -26.07 -0.73 1.67
CA PHE A 138 -26.97 -1.54 0.84
C PHE A 138 -28.41 -1.51 1.35
N GLU A 139 -28.60 -1.63 2.67
CA GLU A 139 -29.93 -1.60 3.28
C GLU A 139 -30.63 -0.27 2.98
N GLU A 140 -29.92 0.83 3.15
CA GLU A 140 -30.43 2.18 2.92
C GLU A 140 -30.74 2.45 1.44
N LEU A 141 -29.84 2.10 0.52
CA LEU A 141 -30.11 2.21 -0.92
C LEU A 141 -31.30 1.35 -1.34
N ARG A 142 -31.49 0.17 -0.72
CA ARG A 142 -32.65 -0.71 -0.97
C ARG A 142 -33.96 -0.09 -0.50
N LYS A 143 -33.98 0.53 0.69
CA LYS A 143 -35.15 1.26 1.20
C LYS A 143 -35.50 2.41 0.25
N ALA A 144 -34.51 3.24 -0.08
CA ALA A 144 -34.69 4.37 -1.01
C ALA A 144 -35.23 3.92 -2.37
N PHE A 145 -34.76 2.78 -2.89
CA PHE A 145 -35.25 2.24 -4.14
C PHE A 145 -36.71 1.77 -4.05
N LYS A 146 -37.09 1.04 -3.00
CA LYS A 146 -38.47 0.60 -2.76
C LYS A 146 -39.43 1.77 -2.59
N ASP A 147 -39.01 2.80 -1.86
CA ASP A 147 -39.80 4.01 -1.65
C ASP A 147 -40.01 4.77 -2.95
N SER A 148 -38.98 4.85 -3.80
CA SER A 148 -39.09 5.48 -5.11
C SER A 148 -40.08 4.75 -6.04
N LYS A 149 -40.14 3.41 -5.97
CA LYS A 149 -41.10 2.60 -6.76
C LYS A 149 -42.54 2.72 -6.26
N THR A 150 -42.72 2.79 -4.94
CA THR A 150 -44.06 2.98 -4.35
C THR A 150 -44.63 4.34 -4.76
N ARG A 151 -43.83 5.40 -4.71
CA ARG A 151 -44.25 6.76 -5.11
C ARG A 151 -44.56 6.89 -6.60
N GLU A 152 -43.78 6.23 -7.45
CA GLU A 152 -44.04 6.16 -8.89
C GLU A 152 -45.42 5.54 -9.16
N ALA A 153 -45.79 4.49 -8.43
CA ALA A 153 -47.10 3.83 -8.54
C ALA A 153 -48.26 4.69 -8.02
N ASP A 154 -48.02 5.46 -6.95
CA ASP A 154 -49.04 6.32 -6.31
C ASP A 154 -49.14 7.72 -6.95
N HIS A 155 -48.40 7.99 -8.03
CA HIS A 155 -48.30 9.31 -8.70
C HIS A 155 -48.05 10.48 -7.73
N THR A 156 -47.38 10.21 -6.61
CA THR A 156 -47.17 11.21 -5.56
C THR A 156 -45.83 11.92 -5.80
N PRO A 157 -45.79 13.26 -5.90
CA PRO A 157 -44.55 13.96 -6.18
C PRO A 157 -43.50 13.68 -5.11
N LEU A 158 -42.27 13.50 -5.57
CA LEU A 158 -41.11 13.18 -4.75
C LEU A 158 -40.73 14.37 -3.82
N ASN A 159 -41.45 14.52 -2.71
CA ASN A 159 -41.00 15.38 -1.62
C ASN A 159 -39.88 14.64 -0.86
N LEU A 160 -38.65 14.92 -1.26
CA LEU A 160 -37.42 14.56 -0.54
C LEU A 160 -36.97 15.72 0.36
N SER A 161 -37.92 16.49 0.90
CA SER A 161 -37.57 17.21 2.12
C SER A 161 -37.12 16.15 3.12
N PRO A 162 -35.89 16.23 3.66
CA PRO A 162 -35.40 15.29 4.64
C PRO A 162 -36.48 15.19 5.70
N ASP A 163 -37.05 13.99 5.85
CA ASP A 163 -38.07 13.77 6.85
C ASP A 163 -37.49 14.28 8.17
N PRO A 164 -38.07 15.31 8.83
CA PRO A 164 -37.53 15.81 10.08
C PRO A 164 -37.54 14.74 11.18
N SER A 165 -38.22 13.61 10.95
CA SER A 165 -38.18 12.42 11.80
C SER A 165 -37.11 11.39 11.40
N MET A 166 -36.44 11.52 10.26
CA MET A 166 -35.24 10.73 9.94
C MET A 166 -34.13 11.14 10.91
N PRO A 167 -33.70 10.26 11.82
CA PRO A 167 -32.66 10.59 12.78
C PRO A 167 -31.39 10.95 11.99
N SER A 168 -30.66 11.97 12.43
CA SER A 168 -29.39 12.40 11.83
C SER A 168 -28.31 11.29 11.80
N ASN A 169 -28.58 10.14 12.45
CA ASN A 169 -27.80 8.91 12.45
C ASN A 169 -28.24 7.86 11.41
N ALA A 170 -29.21 8.16 10.53
CA ALA A 170 -29.71 7.18 9.56
C ALA A 170 -28.70 6.89 8.43
N MET A 171 -27.83 7.85 8.10
CA MET A 171 -26.82 7.63 7.08
C MET A 171 -25.67 6.80 7.67
N PRO A 172 -25.27 5.69 7.02
CA PRO A 172 -24.10 4.94 7.46
C PRO A 172 -22.87 5.84 7.35
N ASN A 173 -22.23 6.10 8.48
CA ASN A 173 -20.99 6.86 8.52
C ASN A 173 -19.84 5.97 8.07
N ALA A 174 -18.95 6.52 7.23
CA ALA A 174 -17.70 5.84 6.92
C ALA A 174 -16.92 5.55 8.22
N PRO A 175 -16.27 4.39 8.34
CA PRO A 175 -15.47 4.09 9.52
C PRO A 175 -14.38 5.16 9.71
N VAL A 176 -14.12 5.60 10.93
CA VAL A 176 -13.13 6.68 11.16
C VAL A 176 -11.71 6.11 11.23
N GLY A 177 -11.55 4.86 11.67
CA GLY A 177 -10.26 4.23 11.92
C GLY A 177 -9.57 3.62 10.70
N PHE A 178 -10.32 3.25 9.65
CA PHE A 178 -9.72 2.49 8.53
C PHE A 178 -8.69 3.29 7.73
N THR A 179 -8.83 4.62 7.65
CA THR A 179 -7.90 5.46 6.87
C THR A 179 -6.47 5.36 7.39
N SER A 180 -6.26 5.37 8.72
CA SER A 180 -4.91 5.29 9.29
C SER A 180 -4.31 3.90 9.11
N VAL A 181 -5.09 2.84 9.31
CA VAL A 181 -4.64 1.45 9.12
C VAL A 181 -4.30 1.19 7.66
N PHE A 182 -5.14 1.61 6.72
CA PHE A 182 -4.86 1.48 5.28
C PHE A 182 -3.63 2.30 4.89
N ALA A 183 -3.49 3.53 5.39
CA ALA A 183 -2.30 4.35 5.14
C ALA A 183 -1.02 3.69 5.68
N ASP A 184 -1.09 3.05 6.86
CA ASP A 184 0.02 2.31 7.44
C ASP A 184 0.38 1.06 6.62
N CYS A 185 -0.61 0.30 6.18
CA CYS A 185 -0.41 -0.84 5.29
C CYS A 185 0.20 -0.42 3.94
N ILE A 186 -0.30 0.67 3.34
CA ILE A 186 0.22 1.21 2.07
C ILE A 186 1.67 1.68 2.24
N ARG A 187 1.97 2.39 3.33
CA ARG A 187 3.29 2.95 3.61
C ARG A 187 4.36 1.87 3.78
N HIS A 188 4.00 0.74 4.39
CA HIS A 188 4.94 -0.33 4.73
C HIS A 188 4.83 -1.55 3.81
N SER A 189 4.00 -1.50 2.78
CA SER A 189 3.81 -2.62 1.86
C SER A 189 5.07 -2.91 1.06
N ASP A 190 5.53 -4.16 1.09
CA ASP A 190 6.58 -4.67 0.21
C ASP A 190 6.10 -4.80 -1.25
N SER A 191 4.78 -4.86 -1.48
CA SER A 191 4.16 -5.01 -2.80
C SER A 191 3.48 -3.72 -3.28
N ASP A 192 3.96 -3.17 -4.40
CA ASP A 192 3.35 -2.03 -5.09
C ASP A 192 1.90 -2.29 -5.50
N GLU A 193 1.55 -3.55 -5.77
CA GLU A 193 0.23 -3.96 -6.22
C GLU A 193 -0.77 -3.96 -5.07
N LEU A 194 -0.37 -4.50 -3.91
CA LEU A 194 -1.17 -4.44 -2.69
C LEU A 194 -1.37 -2.99 -2.22
N ALA A 195 -0.31 -2.18 -2.25
CA ALA A 195 -0.38 -0.77 -1.91
C ALA A 195 -1.38 -0.02 -2.80
N ARG A 196 -1.40 -0.35 -4.10
CA ARG A 196 -2.36 0.22 -5.05
C ARG A 196 -3.79 -0.21 -4.75
N GLU A 197 -4.03 -1.49 -4.52
CA GLU A 197 -5.37 -2.02 -4.22
C GLU A 197 -5.95 -1.44 -2.93
N LEU A 198 -5.14 -1.34 -1.87
CA LEU A 198 -5.53 -0.67 -0.63
C LEU A 198 -5.87 0.81 -0.87
N SER A 199 -5.06 1.50 -1.69
CA SER A 199 -5.32 2.89 -2.07
C SER A 199 -6.62 3.03 -2.87
N ASP A 200 -6.90 2.11 -3.78
CA ASP A 200 -8.12 2.11 -4.60
C ASP A 200 -9.35 1.91 -3.71
N ILE A 201 -9.32 0.97 -2.76
CA ILE A 201 -10.41 0.74 -1.79
C ILE A 201 -10.63 1.97 -0.90
N LEU A 202 -9.55 2.59 -0.42
CA LEU A 202 -9.63 3.82 0.35
C LEU A 202 -10.30 4.94 -0.48
N ALA A 203 -9.88 5.14 -1.73
CA ALA A 203 -10.49 6.12 -2.61
C ALA A 203 -11.96 5.80 -2.92
N MET A 204 -12.29 4.54 -3.24
CA MET A 204 -13.65 4.09 -3.51
C MET A 204 -14.58 4.32 -2.33
N SER A 205 -14.16 3.96 -1.12
CA SER A 205 -14.97 4.17 0.10
C SER A 205 -15.24 5.64 0.39
N GLN A 206 -14.24 6.52 0.24
CA GLN A 206 -14.39 7.96 0.44
C GLN A 206 -15.30 8.60 -0.62
N ILE A 207 -15.09 8.25 -1.89
CA ILE A 207 -15.91 8.71 -3.01
C ILE A 207 -17.36 8.24 -2.84
N PHE A 208 -17.55 6.98 -2.46
CA PHE A 208 -18.87 6.41 -2.22
C PHE A 208 -19.57 7.12 -1.06
N SER A 209 -18.89 7.34 0.08
CA SER A 209 -19.46 8.06 1.23
C SER A 209 -19.92 9.47 0.85
N ALA A 210 -19.10 10.23 0.14
CA ALA A 210 -19.45 11.59 -0.29
C ALA A 210 -20.63 11.61 -1.29
N ARG A 211 -20.69 10.62 -2.19
CA ARG A 211 -21.80 10.47 -3.13
C ARG A 211 -23.09 10.01 -2.46
N LEU A 212 -22.98 9.17 -1.42
CA LEU A 212 -24.13 8.75 -0.63
C LEU A 212 -24.68 9.94 0.16
N GLU A 213 -23.84 10.76 0.78
CA GLU A 213 -24.26 12.00 1.44
C GLU A 213 -24.99 12.96 0.50
N ARG A 214 -24.47 13.11 -0.72
CA ARG A 214 -25.11 13.91 -1.77
C ARG A 214 -26.53 13.44 -2.09
N LEU A 215 -26.74 12.13 -2.14
CA LEU A 215 -28.04 11.51 -2.44
C LEU A 215 -29.12 11.91 -1.41
N TYR A 216 -28.74 12.16 -0.15
CA TYR A 216 -29.66 12.56 0.92
C TYR A 216 -29.83 14.07 1.06
N THR A 217 -28.86 14.85 0.59
CA THR A 217 -28.83 16.30 0.76
C THR A 217 -29.41 17.05 -0.42
N GLU A 218 -29.28 16.50 -1.64
CA GLU A 218 -29.78 17.11 -2.86
C GLU A 218 -31.09 16.43 -3.32
N PRO A 219 -32.15 17.20 -3.61
CA PRO A 219 -33.34 16.63 -4.23
C PRO A 219 -32.99 16.15 -5.66
N PRO A 220 -33.51 14.99 -6.10
CA PRO A 220 -33.24 14.45 -7.41
C PRO A 220 -33.96 15.27 -8.49
N ILE A 221 -33.35 15.28 -9.66
CA ILE A 221 -33.86 16.00 -10.83
C ILE A 221 -35.15 15.35 -11.36
N SER A 222 -35.24 14.02 -11.31
CA SER A 222 -36.45 13.25 -11.64
C SER A 222 -36.41 11.87 -10.99
N GLU A 223 -37.56 11.22 -10.84
CA GLU A 223 -37.68 9.90 -10.22
C GLU A 223 -36.93 8.81 -11.00
N ASN A 224 -37.04 8.81 -12.33
CA ASN A 224 -36.33 7.86 -13.19
C ASN A 224 -34.80 8.03 -13.06
N LEU A 225 -34.30 9.27 -13.04
CA LEU A 225 -32.87 9.52 -12.84
C LEU A 225 -32.41 9.12 -11.44
N PHE A 226 -33.24 9.31 -10.42
CA PHE A 226 -32.94 8.87 -9.06
C PHE A 226 -32.82 7.35 -8.98
N GLN A 227 -33.75 6.60 -9.56
CA GLN A 227 -33.69 5.14 -9.62
C GLN A 227 -32.44 4.65 -10.36
N ILE A 228 -32.08 5.28 -11.48
CA ILE A 228 -30.84 4.99 -12.22
C ILE A 228 -29.62 5.25 -11.32
N GLU A 229 -29.57 6.38 -10.62
CA GLU A 229 -28.50 6.71 -9.70
C GLU A 229 -28.39 5.69 -8.57
N LEU A 230 -29.50 5.29 -7.94
CA LEU A 230 -29.53 4.26 -6.90
C LEU A 230 -28.94 2.93 -7.37
N VAL A 231 -29.32 2.47 -8.57
CA VAL A 231 -28.77 1.24 -9.15
C VAL A 231 -27.27 1.37 -9.42
N HIS A 232 -26.80 2.52 -9.90
CA HIS A 232 -25.38 2.78 -10.05
C HIS A 232 -24.63 2.78 -8.72
N ARG A 233 -25.22 3.34 -7.65
CA ARG A 233 -24.63 3.30 -6.31
C ARG A 233 -24.55 1.88 -5.75
N MET A 234 -25.57 1.06 -5.98
CA MET A 234 -25.52 -0.35 -5.62
C MET A 234 -24.43 -1.11 -6.36
N TYR A 235 -24.21 -0.80 -7.65
CA TYR A 235 -23.09 -1.34 -8.41
C TYR A 235 -21.74 -0.91 -7.82
N ASP A 236 -21.52 0.38 -7.60
CA ASP A 236 -20.27 0.94 -7.02
C ASP A 236 -19.96 0.26 -5.67
N LEU A 237 -20.99 0.04 -4.85
CA LEU A 237 -20.86 -0.60 -3.55
C LEU A 237 -20.55 -2.10 -3.66
N GLY A 238 -21.17 -2.80 -4.62
CA GLY A 238 -20.86 -4.20 -4.92
C GLY A 238 -19.41 -4.39 -5.37
N GLU A 239 -18.92 -3.49 -6.22
CA GLU A 239 -17.54 -3.48 -6.69
C GLU A 239 -16.57 -3.27 -5.52
N MET A 240 -16.82 -2.27 -4.66
CA MET A 240 -16.02 -2.05 -3.45
C MET A 240 -15.99 -3.31 -2.57
N MET A 241 -17.12 -3.99 -2.39
CA MET A 241 -17.22 -5.21 -1.59
C MET A 241 -16.47 -6.40 -2.19
N VAL A 242 -16.38 -6.52 -3.51
CA VAL A 242 -15.50 -7.52 -4.15
C VAL A 242 -14.05 -7.31 -3.75
N PHE A 243 -13.57 -6.07 -3.83
CA PHE A 243 -12.19 -5.75 -3.43
C PHE A 243 -11.94 -5.99 -1.93
N VAL A 244 -12.88 -5.59 -1.08
CA VAL A 244 -12.82 -5.89 0.37
C VAL A 244 -12.78 -7.41 0.62
N ASN A 245 -13.58 -8.19 -0.12
CA ASN A 245 -13.60 -9.64 -0.02
C ASN A 245 -12.26 -10.28 -0.41
N ARG A 246 -11.60 -9.77 -1.45
CA ARG A 246 -10.25 -10.23 -1.85
C ARG A 246 -9.18 -9.94 -0.80
N LEU A 247 -9.29 -8.82 -0.09
CA LEU A 247 -8.34 -8.48 0.98
C LEU A 247 -8.37 -9.44 2.17
N TRP A 248 -9.46 -10.18 2.39
CA TRP A 248 -9.52 -11.14 3.50
C TRP A 248 -8.53 -12.29 3.37
N ASP A 249 -8.24 -12.75 2.14
CA ASP A 249 -7.25 -13.79 1.89
C ASP A 249 -5.84 -13.29 2.27
N ILE A 250 -5.55 -12.02 1.91
CA ILE A 250 -4.30 -11.33 2.24
C ILE A 250 -4.17 -11.10 3.75
N ALA A 251 -5.24 -10.65 4.40
CA ALA A 251 -5.25 -10.37 5.84
C ALA A 251 -5.02 -11.63 6.69
N ARG A 252 -5.31 -12.82 6.14
CA ARG A 252 -5.13 -14.11 6.83
C ARG A 252 -3.77 -14.75 6.57
N ASP A 253 -2.97 -14.23 5.63
CA ASP A 253 -1.77 -14.89 5.11
C ASP A 253 -2.09 -16.29 4.53
N ILE A 254 -3.33 -16.48 4.06
CA ILE A 254 -3.83 -17.75 3.51
C ILE A 254 -4.00 -17.57 2.01
N GLY A 255 -2.91 -17.77 1.28
CA GLY A 255 -2.96 -18.03 -0.16
C GLY A 255 -2.27 -17.00 -1.04
N ASP A 256 -1.92 -17.46 -2.23
CA ASP A 256 -1.51 -16.59 -3.32
C ASP A 256 -2.68 -15.65 -3.64
N ARG A 257 -2.35 -14.37 -3.76
CA ARG A 257 -3.25 -13.31 -4.20
C ARG A 257 -4.04 -13.78 -5.42
N ARG A 258 -5.37 -13.59 -5.41
CA ARG A 258 -6.21 -13.87 -6.58
C ARG A 258 -5.93 -12.81 -7.65
N ASP A 259 -4.90 -13.08 -8.44
CA ASP A 259 -4.56 -12.28 -9.60
C ASP A 259 -5.44 -12.73 -10.77
N GLY A 260 -6.52 -11.99 -10.97
CA GLY A 260 -7.47 -12.28 -12.04
C GLY A 260 -8.52 -11.18 -12.22
N PRO A 261 -9.18 -11.16 -13.39
CA PRO A 261 -10.34 -10.32 -13.61
C PRO A 261 -11.41 -10.60 -12.55
N ILE A 262 -12.23 -9.60 -12.25
CA ILE A 262 -13.35 -9.78 -11.34
C ILE A 262 -14.40 -10.67 -12.02
N SER A 263 -14.78 -11.74 -11.34
CA SER A 263 -15.79 -12.68 -11.82
C SER A 263 -17.20 -12.24 -11.40
N LEU A 264 -18.21 -12.71 -12.14
CA LEU A 264 -19.61 -12.45 -11.79
C LEU A 264 -19.99 -13.10 -10.44
N ASP A 265 -19.39 -14.24 -10.11
CA ASP A 265 -19.63 -14.94 -8.84
C ASP A 265 -19.13 -14.15 -7.62
N GLU A 266 -18.04 -13.39 -7.78
CA GLU A 266 -17.56 -12.48 -6.75
C GLU A 266 -18.56 -11.34 -6.50
N PHE A 267 -19.13 -10.76 -7.57
CA PHE A 267 -20.20 -9.77 -7.45
C PHE A 267 -21.45 -10.36 -6.78
N ASN A 268 -21.88 -11.56 -7.18
CA ASN A 268 -23.01 -12.23 -6.56
C ASN A 268 -22.78 -12.44 -5.06
N SER A 269 -21.57 -12.87 -4.69
CA SER A 269 -21.18 -13.02 -3.28
C SER A 269 -21.20 -11.69 -2.52
N ALA A 270 -20.74 -10.61 -3.17
CA ALA A 270 -20.78 -9.26 -2.61
C ALA A 270 -22.23 -8.77 -2.40
N TYR A 271 -23.13 -8.96 -3.37
CA TYR A 271 -24.53 -8.57 -3.25
C TYR A 271 -25.28 -9.37 -2.19
N LEU A 272 -25.03 -10.69 -2.12
CA LEU A 272 -25.62 -11.54 -1.08
C LEU A 272 -25.23 -11.10 0.34
N SER A 273 -24.01 -10.59 0.51
CA SER A 273 -23.57 -10.04 1.81
C SER A 273 -24.41 -8.84 2.29
N GLY A 274 -25.04 -8.12 1.34
CA GLY A 274 -25.92 -6.98 1.56
C GLY A 274 -27.41 -7.31 1.45
N ASP A 275 -27.81 -8.58 1.33
CA ASP A 275 -29.21 -9.00 1.07
C ASP A 275 -29.80 -8.32 -0.19
N VAL A 276 -28.98 -8.21 -1.23
CA VAL A 276 -29.32 -7.62 -2.53
C VAL A 276 -29.48 -8.74 -3.56
N VAL A 277 -30.65 -8.82 -4.17
CA VAL A 277 -30.94 -9.69 -5.31
C VAL A 277 -30.90 -8.81 -6.58
N PRO A 278 -29.84 -8.89 -7.42
CA PRO A 278 -29.61 -7.94 -8.50
C PRO A 278 -30.77 -7.78 -9.49
N GLU A 279 -31.53 -8.84 -9.73
CA GLU A 279 -32.67 -8.87 -10.64
C GLU A 279 -33.85 -8.02 -10.12
N SER A 280 -33.94 -7.81 -8.81
CA SER A 280 -35.02 -7.04 -8.18
C SER A 280 -34.88 -5.52 -8.34
N PHE A 281 -33.70 -5.04 -8.77
CA PHE A 281 -33.41 -3.62 -8.93
C PHE A 281 -33.44 -3.24 -10.41
N ASN A 282 -34.62 -2.84 -10.88
CA ASN A 282 -34.88 -2.44 -12.27
C ASN A 282 -35.30 -0.97 -12.35
N ALA A 283 -34.39 -0.11 -12.81
CA ALA A 283 -34.64 1.32 -12.91
C ALA A 283 -35.46 1.67 -14.16
N THR A 284 -35.13 1.11 -15.32
CA THR A 284 -35.81 1.35 -16.60
C THR A 284 -35.80 0.08 -17.46
N SER A 285 -36.63 0.01 -18.50
CA SER A 285 -36.70 -1.14 -19.41
C SER A 285 -35.33 -1.53 -19.98
N GLY A 286 -34.67 -2.51 -19.35
CA GLY A 286 -33.35 -3.02 -19.72
C GLY A 286 -32.18 -2.59 -18.83
N LEU A 287 -32.38 -1.66 -17.90
CA LEU A 287 -31.36 -1.24 -16.93
C LEU A 287 -31.64 -1.87 -15.56
N THR A 288 -31.10 -3.07 -15.35
CA THR A 288 -31.09 -3.76 -14.07
C THR A 288 -29.70 -3.75 -13.46
N LEU A 289 -29.61 -3.92 -12.14
CA LEU A 289 -28.30 -4.07 -11.47
C LEU A 289 -27.52 -5.26 -12.07
N GLU A 290 -28.21 -6.35 -12.37
CA GLU A 290 -27.63 -7.52 -13.04
C GLU A 290 -27.10 -7.19 -14.44
N SER A 291 -27.86 -6.45 -15.27
CA SER A 291 -27.45 -6.12 -16.64
C SER A 291 -26.25 -5.17 -16.66
N ILE A 292 -26.19 -4.21 -15.73
CA ILE A 292 -25.01 -3.34 -15.53
C ILE A 292 -23.81 -4.18 -15.12
N THR A 293 -23.98 -5.08 -14.15
CA THR A 293 -22.89 -5.92 -13.63
C THR A 293 -22.32 -6.84 -14.71
N LYS A 294 -23.20 -7.57 -15.43
CA LYS A 294 -22.80 -8.44 -16.54
C LYS A 294 -22.10 -7.68 -17.65
N LYS A 295 -22.61 -6.49 -18.00
CA LYS A 295 -22.00 -5.63 -19.02
C LYS A 295 -20.59 -5.19 -18.60
N ARG A 296 -20.40 -4.83 -17.33
CA ARG A 296 -19.12 -4.37 -16.79
C ARG A 296 -18.09 -5.50 -16.64
N VAL A 297 -18.52 -6.66 -16.18
CA VAL A 297 -17.65 -7.86 -16.06
C VAL A 297 -17.29 -8.42 -17.44
N GLY A 298 -18.24 -8.41 -18.39
CA GLY A 298 -18.07 -8.94 -19.74
C GLY A 298 -17.34 -8.01 -20.70
N SER A 299 -17.28 -6.71 -20.42
CA SER A 299 -16.35 -5.82 -21.12
C SER A 299 -14.94 -6.17 -20.67
N GLU A 300 -14.07 -6.61 -21.58
CA GLU A 300 -12.61 -6.72 -21.31
C GLU A 300 -12.04 -5.40 -20.78
N GLU A 301 -12.74 -4.29 -21.04
CA GLU A 301 -12.62 -3.04 -20.32
C GLU A 301 -13.39 -3.06 -18.99
N VAL A 302 -13.09 -3.97 -18.05
CA VAL A 302 -13.43 -3.68 -16.66
C VAL A 302 -12.57 -2.46 -16.35
N PRO A 303 -13.14 -1.26 -16.14
CA PRO A 303 -12.37 -0.21 -15.56
C PRO A 303 -12.21 -0.67 -14.11
N GLN A 304 -11.14 -1.43 -13.85
CA GLN A 304 -10.43 -1.23 -12.60
C GLN A 304 -10.45 0.28 -12.40
N PHE A 305 -10.74 0.75 -11.20
CA PHE A 305 -10.61 2.16 -10.79
C PHE A 305 -9.15 2.69 -10.97
N ARG A 306 -8.42 2.26 -12.01
CA ARG A 306 -7.34 2.97 -12.67
C ARG A 306 -7.84 4.37 -12.98
N PHE A 307 -7.58 5.28 -12.05
CA PHE A 307 -7.19 6.63 -12.39
C PHE A 307 -6.20 6.51 -13.55
N LYS A 308 -6.68 6.67 -14.78
CA LYS A 308 -5.81 6.80 -15.94
C LYS A 308 -4.97 8.05 -15.64
N LYS A 309 -3.69 7.82 -15.35
CA LYS A 309 -2.70 8.90 -15.26
C LYS A 309 -2.64 9.67 -16.56
#